data_AF-A0A1X3GU21-F1
#
_entry.id   AF-A0A1X3GU21-F1
#
_cell.length_a   1.000
_cell.length_b   1.000
_cell.length_c   1.000
_cell.angle_alpha   90.00
_cell.angle_beta   90.00
_cell.angle_gamma   90.00
#
_symmetry.space_group_name_H-M   'P 1'
#
loop_
_entity.id
_entity.type
_entity.pdbx_description
1 polymer ?
#
loop_
_entity_poly.entity_id
_entity_poly.type
_entity_poly.pdbx_seq_one_letter_code
_entity_poly.pdbx_strand_id
1 'polypeptide(L)'
;MTDRDRQPEDTSAAAGEPVVSKPYIMPDDPEPGSVELLQKEVAEARDRMLRTLAEMENLRKRTTKEVADARLYGITGFARDVLDIADNLQRALDAVPAEARAAADAGLASLIEGVELTERSLLSALEKHGVKKFDPSGQKFDPNFQQAMFEVADASVPAGTVVQVMQAGYTIGERVLRPALVGVAKGGAKAAPAANSNEPNGAAN
;
A
#
# COMPACT_ATOMS: atom_id res chain seq x y z
N MET A 1 91.01 85.53 -20.81
CA MET A 1 90.53 84.93 -22.08
C MET A 1 89.19 84.27 -21.76
N THR A 2 88.12 85.07 -21.64
CA THR A 2 87.13 85.39 -22.70
C THR A 2 86.33 84.18 -23.18
N ASP A 3 85.12 84.12 -22.62
CA ASP A 3 83.80 83.61 -23.04
C ASP A 3 83.55 83.00 -24.43
N ARG A 4 82.42 82.25 -24.44
CA ARG A 4 81.46 81.88 -25.53
C ARG A 4 81.54 80.43 -26.02
N ASP A 5 80.46 79.67 -26.18
CA ASP A 5 79.04 80.02 -26.35
C ASP A 5 78.13 78.76 -26.29
N ARG A 6 76.84 78.98 -25.94
CA ARG A 6 75.61 78.31 -26.46
C ARG A 6 75.26 76.88 -25.98
N GLN A 7 74.05 76.47 -25.58
CA GLN A 7 72.74 76.99 -25.11
C GLN A 7 71.93 75.75 -24.60
N PRO A 8 70.73 75.90 -23.99
CA PRO A 8 70.10 74.92 -23.10
C PRO A 8 69.14 73.93 -23.81
N GLU A 9 68.85 72.80 -23.17
CA GLU A 9 67.65 72.00 -23.46
C GLU A 9 66.92 71.73 -22.14
N ASP A 10 65.73 72.34 -22.10
CA ASP A 10 64.65 72.12 -21.16
C ASP A 10 64.18 70.66 -21.26
N THR A 11 63.76 70.03 -20.16
CA THR A 11 62.49 69.28 -20.09
C THR A 11 62.30 68.57 -18.75
N SER A 12 61.25 69.03 -18.06
CA SER A 12 60.23 68.20 -17.42
C SER A 12 60.58 67.49 -16.11
N ALA A 13 60.29 68.21 -15.02
CA ALA A 13 59.88 67.62 -13.75
C ALA A 13 58.69 66.66 -13.91
N ALA A 14 58.86 65.40 -13.53
CA ALA A 14 57.77 64.49 -13.22
C ALA A 14 57.92 64.04 -11.77
N ALA A 15 57.11 64.64 -10.89
CA ALA A 15 56.93 64.18 -9.52
C ALA A 15 56.28 62.79 -9.57
N GLY A 16 57.05 61.75 -9.26
CA GLY A 16 56.52 60.40 -9.10
C GLY A 16 55.61 60.33 -7.87
N GLU A 17 54.34 59.99 -8.07
CA GLU A 17 53.41 59.67 -7.00
C GLU A 17 53.95 58.49 -6.17
N PRO A 18 53.75 58.48 -4.83
CA PRO A 18 54.14 57.33 -4.03
C PRO A 18 53.27 56.14 -4.42
N VAL A 19 53.90 55.11 -4.99
CA VAL A 19 53.30 53.78 -5.17
C VAL A 19 52.92 53.25 -3.79
N VAL A 20 51.64 53.34 -3.46
CA VAL A 20 51.06 52.65 -2.30
C VAL A 20 51.16 51.16 -2.60
N SER A 21 52.14 50.51 -2.00
CA SER A 21 52.29 49.06 -2.02
C SER A 21 50.99 48.43 -1.55
N LYS A 22 50.49 47.42 -2.28
CA LYS A 22 49.38 46.58 -1.83
C LYS A 22 49.59 46.20 -0.37
N PRO A 23 48.56 46.30 0.50
CA PRO A 23 48.72 46.03 1.92
C PRO A 23 49.29 44.61 2.12
N TYR A 24 50.32 44.53 2.97
CA TYR A 24 50.98 43.28 3.32
C TYR A 24 50.02 42.44 4.17
N ILE A 25 49.51 41.36 3.59
CA ILE A 25 48.65 40.38 4.27
C ILE A 25 49.57 39.42 5.03
N MET A 26 49.44 39.33 6.36
CA MET A 26 50.19 38.35 7.15
C MET A 26 49.67 36.93 6.86
N PRO A 27 50.52 35.88 6.85
CA PRO A 27 50.12 34.51 6.52
C PRO A 27 48.99 33.92 7.38
N ASP A 28 48.75 34.49 8.57
CA ASP A 28 47.74 34.06 9.54
C ASP A 28 46.53 35.00 9.64
N ASP A 29 46.48 36.08 8.85
CA ASP A 29 45.25 36.89 8.77
C ASP A 29 44.23 36.12 7.91
N PRO A 30 43.04 35.77 8.45
CA PRO A 30 42.04 35.05 7.69
C PRO A 30 41.63 35.93 6.51
N GLU A 31 41.80 35.43 5.27
CA GLU A 31 41.36 36.18 4.11
C GLU A 31 39.89 36.60 4.32
N PRO A 32 39.55 37.89 4.14
CA PRO A 32 38.19 38.37 4.35
C PRO A 32 37.26 37.65 3.37
N GLY A 33 36.48 36.71 3.88
CA GLY A 33 35.63 35.79 3.10
C GLY A 33 35.86 34.30 3.42
N SER A 34 37.03 33.92 3.95
CA SER A 34 37.34 32.53 4.35
C SER A 34 36.39 32.00 5.43
N VAL A 35 36.07 32.81 6.42
CA VAL A 35 35.15 32.46 7.51
C VAL A 35 33.70 32.33 7.00
N GLU A 36 33.28 33.19 6.07
CA GLU A 36 31.93 33.13 5.48
C GLU A 36 31.76 31.90 4.57
N LEU A 37 32.79 31.56 3.78
CA LEU A 37 32.82 30.35 2.96
C LEU A 37 32.75 29.09 3.84
N LEU A 38 33.56 29.03 4.91
CA LEU A 38 33.52 27.94 5.88
C LEU A 38 32.16 27.83 6.58
N GLN A 39 31.53 28.94 6.95
CA GLN A 39 30.18 28.93 7.54
C GLN A 39 29.13 28.42 6.56
N LYS A 40 29.23 28.80 5.28
CA LYS A 40 28.34 28.33 4.22
C LYS A 40 28.51 26.83 3.96
N GLU A 41 29.76 26.34 3.88
CA GLU A 41 30.04 24.90 3.74
C GLU A 41 29.50 24.10 4.93
N VAL A 42 29.66 24.61 6.15
CA VAL A 42 29.09 23.99 7.36
C VAL A 42 27.57 24.00 7.32
N ALA A 43 26.94 25.08 6.86
CA ALA A 43 25.49 25.16 6.71
C ALA A 43 24.98 24.18 5.65
N GLU A 44 25.64 24.08 4.50
CA GLU A 44 25.31 23.13 3.43
C GLU A 44 25.56 21.67 3.85
N ALA A 45 26.61 21.40 4.62
CA ALA A 45 26.87 20.08 5.19
C ALA A 45 25.81 19.70 6.23
N ARG A 46 25.40 20.65 7.09
CA ARG A 46 24.31 20.45 8.06
C ARG A 46 22.97 20.22 7.37
N ASP A 47 22.63 20.98 6.34
CA ASP A 47 21.40 20.77 5.56
C ASP A 47 21.39 19.38 4.89
N ARG A 48 22.50 19.00 4.23
CA ARG A 48 22.67 17.66 3.66
C ARG A 48 22.55 16.56 4.72
N MET A 49 23.13 16.76 5.89
CA MET A 49 23.04 15.79 6.99
C MET A 49 21.60 15.68 7.51
N LEU A 50 20.90 16.78 7.75
CA LEU A 50 19.51 16.76 8.22
C LEU A 50 18.58 16.12 7.19
N ARG A 51 18.79 16.41 5.90
CA ARG A 51 18.04 15.80 4.80
C ARG A 51 18.26 14.30 4.70
N THR A 52 19.52 13.86 4.74
CA THR A 52 19.84 12.41 4.70
C THR A 52 19.29 11.68 5.93
N LEU A 53 19.34 12.29 7.12
CA LEU A 53 18.70 11.73 8.32
C LEU A 53 17.18 11.60 8.17
N ALA A 54 16.52 12.59 7.58
CA ALA A 54 15.09 12.54 7.30
C ALA A 54 14.75 11.45 6.26
N GLU A 55 15.55 11.31 5.19
CA GLU A 55 15.40 10.25 4.20
C GLU A 55 15.60 8.87 4.80
N MET A 56 16.59 8.70 5.68
CA MET A 56 16.85 7.45 6.40
C MET A 56 15.70 7.07 7.33
N GLU A 57 15.11 8.04 8.04
CA GLU A 57 13.95 7.80 8.91
C GLU A 57 12.71 7.41 8.08
N ASN A 58 12.49 8.08 6.94
CA ASN A 58 11.40 7.72 6.02
C ASN A 58 11.61 6.33 5.41
N LEU A 59 12.83 5.99 5.02
CA LEU A 59 13.18 4.66 4.52
C LEU A 59 12.96 3.60 5.60
N ARG A 60 13.40 3.85 6.83
CA ARG A 60 13.18 2.96 7.97
C ARG A 60 11.69 2.71 8.19
N LYS A 61 10.87 3.76 8.24
CA LYS A 61 9.40 3.63 8.37
C LYS A 61 8.75 2.89 7.21
N ARG A 62 9.25 3.07 5.99
CA ARG A 62 8.74 2.36 4.81
C ARG A 62 9.10 0.87 4.86
N THR A 63 10.38 0.57 5.09
CA THR A 63 10.88 -0.80 5.15
C THR A 63 10.26 -1.60 6.29
N THR A 64 9.98 -1.02 7.45
CA THR A 64 9.27 -1.74 8.52
C THR A 64 7.86 -2.14 8.12
N LYS A 65 7.14 -1.27 7.40
CA LYS A 65 5.83 -1.60 6.83
C LYS A 65 5.93 -2.68 5.75
N GLU A 66 6.85 -2.53 4.81
CA GLU A 66 7.08 -3.52 3.75
C GLU A 66 7.46 -4.90 4.31
N VAL A 67 8.27 -4.97 5.37
CA VAL A 67 8.62 -6.22 6.04
C VAL A 67 7.41 -6.83 6.78
N ALA A 68 6.59 -6.00 7.42
CA ALA A 68 5.36 -6.47 8.05
C ALA A 68 4.39 -7.05 7.00
N ASP A 69 4.19 -6.32 5.90
CA ASP A 69 3.36 -6.75 4.78
C ASP A 69 3.92 -8.02 4.12
N ALA A 70 5.23 -8.11 3.89
CA ALA A 70 5.87 -9.28 3.33
C ALA A 70 5.70 -10.53 4.22
N ARG A 71 5.70 -10.37 5.55
CA ARG A 71 5.43 -11.48 6.48
C ARG A 71 3.97 -11.92 6.42
N LEU A 72 3.05 -10.98 6.35
CA LEU A 72 1.62 -11.27 6.38
C LEU A 72 1.12 -11.83 5.04
N TYR A 73 1.64 -11.31 3.92
CA TYR A 73 1.22 -11.67 2.57
C TYR A 73 2.21 -12.60 1.84
N GLY A 74 3.37 -12.92 2.41
CA GLY A 74 4.33 -13.84 1.78
C GLY A 74 3.78 -15.25 1.58
N ILE A 75 2.84 -15.67 2.43
CA ILE A 75 2.17 -16.97 2.33
C ILE A 75 1.03 -17.01 1.30
N THR A 76 0.71 -15.89 0.63
CA THR A 76 -0.45 -15.78 -0.28
C THR A 76 -0.43 -16.85 -1.38
N GLY A 77 0.72 -17.08 -2.02
CA GLY A 77 0.83 -18.09 -3.08
C GLY A 77 0.56 -19.50 -2.55
N PHE A 78 1.25 -19.86 -1.47
CA PHE A 78 1.05 -21.16 -0.81
C PHE A 78 -0.39 -21.36 -0.32
N ALA A 79 -0.98 -20.32 0.30
CA ALA A 79 -2.35 -20.38 0.77
C ALA A 79 -3.31 -20.63 -0.40
N ARG A 80 -3.12 -19.99 -1.56
CA ARG A 80 -3.95 -20.21 -2.75
C ARG A 80 -3.90 -21.68 -3.21
N ASP A 81 -2.71 -22.29 -3.29
CA ASP A 81 -2.58 -23.69 -3.71
C ASP A 81 -3.22 -24.64 -2.69
N VAL A 82 -3.13 -24.34 -1.39
CA VAL A 82 -3.77 -25.12 -0.33
C VAL A 82 -5.30 -25.01 -0.36
N LEU A 83 -5.84 -23.86 -0.78
CA LEU A 83 -7.29 -23.70 -0.93
C LEU A 83 -7.87 -24.65 -1.99
N ASP A 84 -7.14 -24.94 -3.06
CA ASP A 84 -7.59 -25.90 -4.07
C ASP A 84 -7.66 -27.33 -3.50
N ILE A 85 -6.76 -27.67 -2.56
CA ILE A 85 -6.81 -28.94 -1.83
C ILE A 85 -8.04 -28.98 -0.90
N ALA A 86 -8.30 -27.89 -0.17
CA ALA A 86 -9.47 -27.79 0.69
C ALA A 86 -10.78 -27.95 -0.10
N ASP A 87 -10.88 -27.31 -1.26
CA ASP A 87 -12.04 -27.44 -2.14
C ASP A 87 -12.20 -28.87 -2.70
N ASN A 88 -11.09 -29.56 -2.98
CA ASN A 88 -11.15 -30.96 -3.42
C ASN A 88 -11.62 -31.90 -2.30
N LEU A 89 -11.23 -31.64 -1.05
CA LEU A 89 -11.77 -32.36 0.11
C LEU A 89 -13.28 -32.12 0.24
N GLN A 90 -13.72 -30.86 0.14
CA GLN A 90 -15.16 -30.54 0.16
C GLN A 90 -15.90 -31.22 -1.00
N ARG A 91 -15.35 -31.18 -2.21
CA ARG A 91 -15.92 -31.86 -3.39
C ARG A 91 -16.02 -33.37 -3.18
N ALA A 92 -15.03 -33.99 -2.53
CA ALA A 92 -15.06 -35.41 -2.20
C ALA A 92 -16.17 -35.73 -1.18
N LEU A 93 -16.38 -34.86 -0.19
CA LEU A 93 -17.49 -34.98 0.77
C LEU A 93 -18.85 -34.81 0.10
N ASP A 94 -18.98 -33.82 -0.79
CA ASP A 94 -20.23 -33.52 -1.53
C ASP A 94 -20.55 -34.59 -2.58
N ALA A 95 -19.54 -35.30 -3.08
CA ALA A 95 -19.72 -36.40 -4.03
C ALA A 95 -20.36 -37.64 -3.39
N VAL A 96 -20.38 -37.76 -2.06
CA VAL A 96 -21.06 -38.85 -1.36
C VAL A 96 -22.55 -38.52 -1.28
N PRO A 97 -23.45 -39.27 -1.96
CA PRO A 97 -24.87 -39.01 -1.93
C PRO A 97 -25.42 -39.07 -0.51
N ALA A 98 -26.42 -38.24 -0.19
CA ALA A 98 -27.06 -38.25 1.13
C ALA A 98 -27.63 -39.62 1.52
N GLU A 99 -28.11 -40.38 0.54
CA GLU A 99 -28.61 -41.75 0.70
C GLU A 99 -27.49 -42.73 1.08
N ALA A 100 -26.32 -42.59 0.47
CA ALA A 100 -25.14 -43.39 0.79
C ALA A 100 -24.53 -43.00 2.13
N ARG A 101 -24.63 -41.73 2.54
CA ARG A 101 -24.29 -41.27 3.90
C ARG A 101 -25.23 -41.86 4.95
N ALA A 102 -26.53 -41.89 4.68
CA ALA A 102 -27.53 -42.42 5.62
C ALA A 102 -27.49 -43.95 5.73
N ALA A 103 -27.13 -44.64 4.65
CA ALA A 103 -26.93 -46.09 4.62
C ALA A 103 -25.45 -46.50 4.82
N ALA A 104 -24.59 -45.57 5.24
CA ALA A 104 -23.16 -45.83 5.41
C ALA A 104 -22.93 -46.91 6.47
N ASP A 105 -22.07 -47.87 6.16
CA ASP A 105 -21.53 -48.76 7.17
C ASP A 105 -20.57 -48.01 8.12
N ALA A 106 -20.22 -48.62 9.24
CA ALA A 106 -19.37 -47.98 10.25
C ALA A 106 -18.01 -47.53 9.67
N GLY A 107 -17.48 -48.27 8.69
CA GLY A 107 -16.21 -47.93 8.04
C GLY A 107 -16.32 -46.67 7.17
N LEU A 108 -17.34 -46.57 6.32
CA LEU A 108 -17.57 -45.40 5.48
C LEU A 108 -17.93 -44.17 6.33
N ALA A 109 -18.75 -44.33 7.37
CA ALA A 109 -19.09 -43.24 8.29
C ALA A 109 -17.85 -42.66 8.98
N SER A 110 -16.97 -43.51 9.52
CA SER A 110 -15.70 -43.06 10.13
C SER A 110 -14.75 -42.40 9.13
N LEU A 111 -14.73 -42.87 7.87
CA LEU A 111 -13.92 -42.22 6.83
C LEU A 111 -14.43 -40.80 6.54
N ILE A 112 -15.75 -40.63 6.38
CA ILE A 112 -16.36 -39.31 6.13
C ILE A 112 -16.05 -38.36 7.28
N GLU A 113 -16.24 -38.81 8.53
CA GLU A 113 -15.92 -38.01 9.72
C GLU A 113 -14.42 -37.64 9.78
N GLY A 114 -13.53 -38.57 9.44
CA GLY A 114 -12.09 -38.33 9.38
C GLY A 114 -11.71 -37.27 8.34
N VAL A 115 -12.35 -37.28 7.18
CA VAL A 115 -12.15 -36.28 6.12
C VAL A 115 -12.70 -34.92 6.57
N GLU A 116 -13.89 -34.86 7.17
CA GLU A 116 -14.48 -33.62 7.71
C GLU A 116 -13.61 -33.01 8.82
N LEU A 117 -13.04 -33.83 9.71
CA LEU A 117 -12.13 -33.38 10.75
C LEU A 117 -10.84 -32.80 10.14
N THR A 118 -10.31 -33.46 9.12
CA THR A 118 -9.10 -33.00 8.40
C THR A 118 -9.34 -31.67 7.70
N GLU A 119 -10.48 -31.52 7.02
CA GLU A 119 -10.89 -30.25 6.40
C GLU A 119 -10.99 -29.13 7.43
N ARG A 120 -11.66 -29.39 8.57
CA ARG A 120 -11.80 -28.41 9.66
C ARG A 120 -10.46 -28.01 10.26
N SER A 121 -9.55 -28.99 10.43
CA SER A 121 -8.18 -28.74 10.91
C SER A 121 -7.40 -27.87 9.93
N LEU A 122 -7.54 -28.14 8.62
CA LEU A 122 -6.92 -27.35 7.56
C LEU A 122 -7.42 -25.89 7.56
N LEU A 123 -8.74 -25.69 7.62
CA LEU A 123 -9.34 -24.36 7.72
C LEU A 123 -8.88 -23.62 8.99
N SER A 124 -8.83 -24.31 10.13
CA SER A 124 -8.34 -23.75 11.40
C SER A 124 -6.87 -23.34 11.32
N ALA A 125 -6.04 -24.08 10.57
CA ALA A 125 -4.64 -23.72 10.34
C ALA A 125 -4.52 -22.46 9.46
N LEU A 126 -5.33 -22.35 8.40
CA LEU A 126 -5.40 -21.19 7.53
C LEU A 126 -5.85 -19.92 8.30
N GLU A 127 -6.85 -20.05 9.17
CA GLU A 127 -7.35 -18.95 10.01
C GLU A 127 -6.29 -18.37 10.94
N LYS A 128 -5.43 -19.22 11.53
CA LYS A 128 -4.29 -18.78 12.37
C LYS A 128 -3.30 -17.90 11.61
N HIS A 129 -3.19 -18.11 10.31
CA HIS A 129 -2.35 -17.33 9.40
C HIS A 129 -3.09 -16.14 8.77
N GLY A 130 -4.31 -15.83 9.24
CA GLY A 130 -5.08 -14.67 8.80
C GLY A 130 -5.91 -14.91 7.53
N VAL A 131 -5.98 -16.16 7.05
CA VAL A 131 -6.84 -16.54 5.92
C VAL A 131 -8.22 -16.91 6.44
N LYS A 132 -9.23 -16.14 6.06
CA LYS A 132 -10.62 -16.33 6.50
C LYS A 132 -11.50 -16.70 5.32
N LYS A 133 -12.34 -17.72 5.51
CA LYS A 133 -13.43 -18.06 4.59
C LYS A 133 -14.56 -17.05 4.76
N PHE A 134 -15.12 -16.57 3.65
CA PHE A 134 -16.36 -15.79 3.66
C PHE A 134 -17.38 -16.40 2.71
N ASP A 135 -18.63 -16.41 3.16
CA ASP A 135 -19.77 -16.87 2.39
C ASP A 135 -20.72 -15.70 2.16
N PRO A 136 -20.80 -15.16 0.94
CA PRO A 136 -21.67 -14.03 0.62
C PRO A 136 -23.13 -14.43 0.32
N SER A 137 -23.55 -15.66 0.61
CA SER A 137 -24.94 -16.10 0.40
C SER A 137 -25.95 -15.13 1.01
N GLY A 138 -26.93 -14.67 0.21
CA GLY A 138 -27.96 -13.72 0.63
C GLY A 138 -27.50 -12.27 0.80
N GLN A 139 -26.22 -11.97 0.58
CA GLN A 139 -25.69 -10.60 0.64
C GLN A 139 -25.78 -9.89 -0.71
N LYS A 140 -25.67 -8.56 -0.69
CA LYS A 140 -25.54 -7.78 -1.92
C LYS A 140 -24.22 -8.11 -2.61
N PHE A 141 -24.25 -8.20 -3.93
CA PHE A 141 -23.07 -8.46 -4.74
C PHE A 141 -22.01 -7.35 -4.58
N ASP A 142 -20.78 -7.74 -4.23
CA ASP A 142 -19.62 -6.85 -4.17
C ASP A 142 -18.52 -7.31 -5.14
N PRO A 143 -18.27 -6.57 -6.24
CA PRO A 143 -17.25 -6.92 -7.23
C PRO A 143 -15.82 -7.03 -6.68
N ASN A 144 -15.52 -6.42 -5.53
CA ASN A 144 -14.17 -6.50 -4.95
C ASN A 144 -13.89 -7.87 -4.33
N PHE A 145 -14.92 -8.53 -3.81
CA PHE A 145 -14.81 -9.80 -3.09
C PHE A 145 -15.46 -10.97 -3.84
N GLN A 146 -16.30 -10.70 -4.84
CA GLN A 146 -17.17 -11.70 -5.45
C GLN A 146 -17.08 -11.63 -6.96
N GLN A 147 -17.15 -12.80 -7.60
CA GLN A 147 -17.18 -12.92 -9.05
C GLN A 147 -18.50 -13.59 -9.46
N ALA A 148 -19.34 -12.83 -10.16
CA ALA A 148 -20.60 -13.33 -10.67
C ALA A 148 -20.36 -14.26 -11.87
N MET A 149 -20.75 -15.53 -11.75
CA MET A 149 -20.64 -16.53 -12.82
C MET A 149 -21.86 -16.56 -13.72
N PHE A 150 -23.05 -16.43 -13.14
CA PHE A 150 -24.31 -16.45 -13.87
C PHE A 150 -25.37 -15.66 -13.12
N GLU A 151 -26.44 -15.35 -13.86
CA GLU A 151 -27.61 -14.66 -13.36
C GLU A 151 -28.76 -15.66 -13.20
N VAL A 152 -29.41 -15.68 -12.03
CA VAL A 152 -30.59 -16.50 -11.74
C VAL A 152 -31.82 -15.62 -11.74
N ALA A 153 -32.83 -15.97 -12.52
CA ALA A 153 -34.13 -15.30 -12.46
C ALA A 153 -34.86 -15.72 -11.18
N ASP A 154 -34.73 -14.92 -10.14
CA ASP A 154 -35.43 -15.10 -8.88
C ASP A 154 -36.20 -13.81 -8.55
N ALA A 155 -37.52 -13.90 -8.39
CA ALA A 155 -38.37 -12.76 -8.09
C ALA A 155 -38.49 -12.50 -6.58
N SER A 156 -38.00 -13.41 -5.74
CA SER A 156 -38.11 -13.35 -4.28
C SER A 156 -37.04 -12.49 -3.62
N VAL A 157 -35.88 -12.35 -4.26
CA VAL A 157 -34.73 -11.59 -3.76
C VAL A 157 -34.45 -10.39 -4.65
N PRO A 158 -33.96 -9.25 -4.10
CA PRO A 158 -33.66 -8.06 -4.90
C PRO A 158 -32.58 -8.32 -5.96
N ALA A 159 -32.69 -7.63 -7.10
CA ALA A 159 -31.68 -7.68 -8.15
C ALA A 159 -30.28 -7.33 -7.61
N GLY A 160 -29.27 -8.13 -7.99
CA GLY A 160 -27.89 -7.98 -7.52
C GLY A 160 -27.61 -8.56 -6.13
N THR A 161 -28.49 -9.45 -5.63
CA THR A 161 -28.25 -10.26 -4.42
C THR A 161 -27.62 -11.59 -4.81
N VAL A 162 -26.70 -12.11 -4.00
CA VAL A 162 -26.12 -13.45 -4.18
C VAL A 162 -27.15 -14.50 -3.78
N VAL A 163 -27.56 -15.33 -4.75
CA VAL A 163 -28.56 -16.39 -4.56
C VAL A 163 -27.88 -17.72 -4.26
N GLN A 164 -26.77 -17.99 -4.94
CA GLN A 164 -26.06 -19.26 -4.82
C GLN A 164 -24.56 -19.01 -4.81
N VAL A 165 -23.86 -19.71 -3.94
CA VAL A 165 -22.39 -19.69 -3.87
C VAL A 165 -21.90 -21.03 -4.40
N MET A 166 -21.21 -21.00 -5.53
CA MET A 166 -20.61 -22.21 -6.11
C MET A 166 -19.30 -22.57 -5.44
N GLN A 167 -18.54 -21.53 -5.07
CA GLN A 167 -17.22 -21.68 -4.49
C GLN A 167 -17.02 -20.57 -3.48
N ALA A 168 -16.71 -20.95 -2.24
CA ALA A 168 -16.47 -20.00 -1.17
C ALA A 168 -15.26 -19.11 -1.47
N GLY A 169 -15.34 -17.86 -1.03
CA GLY A 169 -14.26 -16.90 -1.13
C GLY A 169 -13.35 -16.93 0.09
N TYR A 170 -12.11 -16.48 -0.09
CA TYR A 170 -11.12 -16.38 0.98
C TYR A 170 -10.40 -15.03 0.96
N THR A 171 -10.21 -14.45 2.14
CA THR A 171 -9.46 -13.21 2.35
C THR A 171 -8.25 -13.46 3.24
N ILE A 172 -7.14 -12.79 2.98
CA ILE A 172 -5.96 -12.77 3.84
C ILE A 172 -5.79 -11.36 4.40
N GLY A 173 -5.99 -11.19 5.71
CA GLY A 173 -6.02 -9.86 6.32
C GLY A 173 -7.09 -8.97 5.68
N GLU A 174 -6.65 -7.93 4.97
CA GLU A 174 -7.53 -6.96 4.27
C GLU A 174 -7.63 -7.21 2.76
N ARG A 175 -6.91 -8.19 2.22
CA ARG A 175 -6.86 -8.48 0.78
C ARG A 175 -7.63 -9.73 0.42
N VAL A 176 -8.17 -9.76 -0.79
CA VAL A 176 -8.85 -10.94 -1.34
C VAL A 176 -7.80 -11.91 -1.88
N LEU A 177 -7.80 -13.13 -1.34
CA LEU A 177 -6.94 -14.22 -1.80
C LEU A 177 -7.60 -14.94 -2.97
N ARG A 178 -8.89 -15.25 -2.85
CA ARG A 178 -9.72 -15.81 -3.90
C ARG A 178 -11.14 -15.24 -3.80
N PRO A 179 -11.71 -14.70 -4.89
CA PRO A 179 -13.08 -14.22 -4.86
C PRO A 179 -14.05 -15.40 -4.70
N ALA A 180 -15.21 -15.15 -4.10
CA ALA A 180 -16.29 -16.13 -4.08
C ALA A 180 -16.93 -16.19 -5.47
N LEU A 181 -17.13 -17.40 -6.02
CA LEU A 181 -17.87 -17.59 -7.25
C LEU A 181 -19.36 -17.71 -6.94
N VAL A 182 -20.15 -16.78 -7.45
CA VAL A 182 -21.55 -16.61 -7.06
C VAL A 182 -22.49 -16.50 -8.25
N GLY A 183 -23.71 -16.98 -8.08
CA GLY A 183 -24.86 -16.68 -8.93
C GLY A 183 -25.65 -15.51 -8.34
N VAL A 184 -25.90 -14.47 -9.15
CA VAL A 184 -26.61 -13.26 -8.71
C VAL A 184 -28.04 -13.22 -9.24
N ALA A 185 -28.96 -12.63 -8.47
CA ALA A 185 -30.36 -12.51 -8.86
C ALA A 185 -30.55 -11.48 -9.97
N LYS A 186 -31.27 -11.90 -11.03
CA LYS A 186 -31.78 -11.07 -12.12
C LYS A 186 -33.31 -11.02 -12.03
N GLY A 187 -33.84 -10.36 -11.02
CA GLY A 187 -35.28 -10.25 -10.77
C GLY A 187 -35.54 -9.78 -9.33
N GLY A 188 -36.75 -9.31 -9.03
CA GLY A 188 -37.17 -8.92 -7.68
C GLY A 188 -36.94 -7.45 -7.32
N ALA A 189 -37.99 -6.79 -6.81
CA ALA A 189 -38.14 -5.34 -6.71
C ALA A 189 -36.92 -4.60 -6.12
N LYS A 190 -36.51 -3.53 -6.79
CA LYS A 190 -35.63 -2.48 -6.27
C LYS A 190 -36.16 -2.07 -4.90
N ALA A 191 -35.39 -2.31 -3.83
CA ALA A 191 -35.68 -1.74 -2.53
C ALA A 191 -35.91 -0.23 -2.73
N ALA A 192 -37.13 0.21 -2.47
CA ALA A 192 -37.50 1.61 -2.61
C ALA A 192 -36.50 2.44 -1.78
N PRO A 193 -35.92 3.52 -2.32
CA PRO A 193 -35.10 4.41 -1.51
C PRO A 193 -36.01 4.92 -0.39
N ALA A 194 -35.54 4.79 0.86
CA ALA A 194 -36.21 5.31 2.03
C ALA A 194 -36.65 6.74 1.74
N ALA A 195 -37.96 6.95 1.61
CA ALA A 195 -38.55 8.26 1.45
C ALA A 195 -38.20 9.04 2.71
N ASN A 196 -37.38 10.08 2.56
CA ASN A 196 -37.17 11.10 3.57
C ASN A 196 -38.55 11.60 4.01
N SER A 197 -38.98 11.23 5.21
CA SER A 197 -40.09 11.85 5.92
C SER A 197 -39.65 13.24 6.33
N ASN A 198 -39.63 14.17 5.38
CA ASN A 198 -39.61 15.59 5.67
C ASN A 198 -41.08 16.03 5.76
N GLU A 199 -41.67 15.91 6.94
CA GLU A 199 -42.96 16.52 7.23
C GLU A 199 -42.82 18.05 7.20
N PRO A 200 -43.62 18.78 6.41
CA PRO A 200 -43.77 20.21 6.58
C PRO A 200 -44.92 20.45 7.57
N ASN A 201 -44.63 20.55 8.86
CA ASN A 201 -45.68 20.97 9.80
C ASN A 201 -45.77 22.50 9.81
N GLY A 202 -46.53 23.02 8.84
CA GLY A 202 -47.02 24.38 8.82
C GLY A 202 -48.45 24.45 9.36
N ALA A 203 -48.60 25.24 10.42
CA ALA A 203 -49.78 26.02 10.82
C ALA A 203 -51.11 25.30 11.16
N ALA A 204 -51.53 25.44 12.43
CA ALA A 204 -52.90 25.85 12.75
C ALA A 204 -53.03 26.32 14.22
N ASN A 205 -53.56 27.55 14.35
CA ASN A 205 -54.18 28.22 15.51
C ASN A 205 -53.34 28.56 16.75
#